data_AF-A0A9D8C068-F1
#
_entry.id   AF-A0A9D8C068-F1
#
_cell.length_a   1.000
_cell.length_b   1.000
_cell.length_c   1.000
_cell.angle_alpha   90.00
_cell.angle_beta   90.00
_cell.angle_gamma   90.00
#
_symmetry.space_group_name_H-M   'P 1'
#
loop_
_entity.id
_entity.type
_entity.pdbx_description
1 polymer ?
#
loop_
_entity_poly.entity_id
_entity_poly.type
_entity_poly.pdbx_seq_one_letter_code
_entity_poly.pdbx_strand_id
1 'polypeptide(L)'
;LSTRGVVPAARSVDCVSIFARDVATAWRVFLAACAEDPEDPYARALTIERSSFPKALRVGIPDRCEWFDDHLSEACFRKAIDKIEALGATVDTIDYAPLRQCAELLYESALVSERLEATANLIERNPDSLIKPVYEVLKKGASFSPNDVFKAIQSLRSLERQSNAMWSSIDVLMVPTVPRHYLIESMIGDPIELNRKLGYYTNFVNLLDFAAIAVPSSIRADGLPFGVTFIAPAGSDFRLAELGARFHEASQLCLGRTDQMLTEGVSIPRPPGSDKKSWVRIAVVGAHLRGMPLNWQLEACGARFVTDSCTTPDYRLFALANTEPQKPGLVRVSPGQGQCITLEIWEMPISNFGSFVSQIPAPLGIGQIQTLGNGMVQGFLCEHYALQEARDITHFGGWRAYQEGRVP
;
A
#
# COMPACT_ATOMS: atom_id res chain seq x y z
N LEU A 1 -5.90 14.22 6.27
CA LEU A 1 -5.78 14.87 7.60
C LEU A 1 -6.76 16.01 7.65
N SER A 2 -7.40 16.29 8.80
CA SER A 2 -8.33 17.42 8.91
C SER A 2 -7.66 18.73 8.53
N THR A 3 -8.40 19.57 7.80
CA THR A 3 -8.04 20.94 7.42
C THR A 3 -8.67 21.99 8.34
N ARG A 4 -9.37 21.56 9.40
CA ARG A 4 -9.96 22.48 10.39
C ARG A 4 -8.88 23.33 11.06
N GLY A 5 -9.03 24.65 10.97
CA GLY A 5 -8.03 25.61 11.46
C GLY A 5 -6.91 25.94 10.46
N VAL A 6 -6.95 25.37 9.24
CA VAL A 6 -6.08 25.75 8.13
C VAL A 6 -6.83 26.74 7.23
N VAL A 7 -6.16 27.82 6.82
CA VAL A 7 -6.74 28.77 5.87
C VAL A 7 -6.90 28.07 4.51
N PRO A 8 -8.12 28.00 3.93
CA PRO A 8 -8.33 27.31 2.67
C PRO A 8 -7.57 28.00 1.54
N ALA A 9 -7.05 27.20 0.61
CA ALA A 9 -6.50 27.66 -0.65
C ALA A 9 -7.31 27.08 -1.81
N ALA A 10 -7.31 25.77 -2.00
CA ALA A 10 -8.21 25.09 -2.92
C ALA A 10 -8.93 24.00 -2.13
N ARG A 11 -9.97 24.41 -1.38
CA ARG A 11 -10.52 23.66 -0.26
C ARG A 11 -10.88 22.22 -0.62
N SER A 12 -11.36 21.97 -1.84
CA SER A 12 -11.73 20.63 -2.31
C SER A 12 -10.56 19.66 -2.49
N VAL A 13 -9.33 20.16 -2.58
CA VAL A 13 -8.11 19.39 -2.84
C VAL A 13 -6.97 19.73 -1.88
N ASP A 14 -7.22 20.53 -0.85
CA ASP A 14 -6.22 20.87 0.16
C ASP A 14 -5.94 19.65 1.06
N CYS A 15 -4.65 19.41 1.33
CA CYS A 15 -4.21 18.37 2.25
C CYS A 15 -3.10 18.93 3.14
N VAL A 16 -3.26 18.77 4.46
CA VAL A 16 -2.14 18.98 5.40
C VAL A 16 -1.08 17.90 5.13
N SER A 17 0.18 18.32 4.98
CA SER A 17 1.31 17.44 4.70
C SER A 17 2.32 17.46 5.84
N ILE A 18 3.23 16.46 5.85
CA ILE A 18 4.21 16.26 6.90
C ILE A 18 5.60 16.20 6.27
N PHE A 19 6.51 17.04 6.76
CA PHE A 19 7.93 16.95 6.46
C PHE A 19 8.67 16.34 7.65
N ALA A 20 9.50 15.34 7.39
CA ALA A 20 10.40 14.77 8.38
C ALA A 20 11.71 14.37 7.71
N ARG A 21 12.74 14.12 8.53
CA ARG A 21 14.05 13.68 8.03
C ARG A 21 14.05 12.22 7.59
N ASP A 22 13.12 11.42 8.11
CA ASP A 22 12.96 10.01 7.77
C ASP A 22 11.47 9.64 7.70
N VAL A 23 11.18 8.56 6.98
CA VAL A 23 9.80 8.13 6.69
C VAL A 23 9.10 7.60 7.94
N ALA A 24 9.82 6.95 8.85
CA ALA A 24 9.24 6.42 10.09
C ALA A 24 8.73 7.53 11.01
N THR A 25 9.46 8.65 11.08
CA THR A 25 9.06 9.84 11.82
C THR A 25 7.85 10.51 11.16
N ALA A 26 7.87 10.72 9.84
CA ALA A 26 6.71 11.27 9.12
C ALA A 26 5.45 10.42 9.36
N TRP A 27 5.60 9.10 9.27
CA TRP A 27 4.51 8.14 9.46
C TRP A 27 3.96 8.14 10.89
N ARG A 28 4.82 8.23 11.92
CA ARG A 28 4.34 8.35 13.32
C ARG A 28 3.54 9.62 13.55
N VAL A 29 3.95 10.73 12.94
CA VAL A 29 3.20 11.99 12.99
C VAL A 29 1.86 11.83 12.26
N PHE A 30 1.85 11.18 11.10
CA PHE A 30 0.63 10.88 10.37
C PHE A 30 -0.33 10.05 11.23
N LEU A 31 0.14 8.97 11.86
CA LEU A 31 -0.68 8.13 12.75
C LEU A 31 -1.26 8.89 13.95
N ALA A 32 -0.52 9.88 14.48
CA ALA A 32 -1.00 10.72 15.56
C ALA A 32 -2.07 11.73 15.11
N ALA A 33 -2.05 12.12 13.83
CA ALA A 33 -2.94 13.13 13.25
C ALA A 33 -4.10 12.54 12.43
N CYS A 34 -4.05 11.27 12.02
CA CYS A 34 -5.05 10.63 11.16
C CYS A 34 -6.29 10.21 11.95
N ALA A 35 -7.00 11.20 12.48
CA ALA A 35 -8.29 11.03 13.14
C ALA A 35 -9.44 11.53 12.26
N GLU A 36 -10.62 10.95 12.44
CA GLU A 36 -11.86 11.49 11.89
C GLU A 36 -12.17 12.83 12.55
N ASP A 37 -12.59 13.80 11.75
CA ASP A 37 -13.03 15.12 12.21
C ASP A 37 -14.39 15.44 11.59
N PRO A 38 -15.50 15.25 12.31
CA PRO A 38 -16.84 15.47 11.76
C PRO A 38 -17.15 16.95 11.47
N GLU A 39 -16.31 17.89 11.92
CA GLU A 39 -16.48 19.32 11.66
C GLU A 39 -15.73 19.81 10.41
N ASP A 40 -14.88 18.97 9.81
CA ASP A 40 -14.27 19.24 8.50
C ASP A 40 -15.11 18.60 7.39
N PRO A 41 -15.76 19.37 6.49
CA PRO A 41 -16.62 18.83 5.44
C PRO A 41 -15.88 17.97 4.39
N TYR A 42 -14.55 18.04 4.31
CA TYR A 42 -13.74 17.19 3.44
C TYR A 42 -13.04 16.05 4.19
N ALA A 43 -13.15 16.00 5.53
CA ALA A 43 -12.68 14.84 6.26
C ALA A 43 -13.55 13.62 5.94
N ARG A 44 -12.89 12.48 5.76
CA ARG A 44 -13.54 11.21 5.46
C ARG A 44 -12.87 10.08 6.22
N ALA A 45 -13.66 9.12 6.68
CA ALA A 45 -13.16 7.87 7.21
C ALA A 45 -12.61 7.02 6.05
N LEU A 46 -11.28 6.98 5.93
CA LEU A 46 -10.59 6.20 4.91
C LEU A 46 -10.02 4.93 5.54
N THR A 47 -10.26 3.77 4.92
CA THR A 47 -9.59 2.54 5.32
C THR A 47 -8.17 2.56 4.78
N ILE A 48 -7.19 2.66 5.68
CA ILE A 48 -5.78 2.59 5.32
C ILE A 48 -5.40 1.13 5.12
N GLU A 49 -4.82 0.83 3.96
CA GLU A 49 -4.27 -0.48 3.65
C GLU A 49 -3.23 -0.89 4.68
N ARG A 50 -3.33 -2.11 5.19
CA ARG A 50 -2.43 -2.62 6.27
C ARG A 50 -1.40 -3.61 5.74
N SER A 51 -1.57 -4.04 4.50
CA SER A 51 -0.65 -4.94 3.80
C SER A 51 0.42 -4.11 3.10
N SER A 52 1.65 -4.61 3.11
CA SER A 52 2.74 -4.12 2.27
C SER A 52 2.41 -4.27 0.78
N PHE A 53 3.08 -3.52 -0.09
CA PHE A 53 3.11 -3.85 -1.51
C PHE A 53 3.66 -5.28 -1.73
N PRO A 54 3.27 -5.97 -2.82
CA PRO A 54 3.79 -7.30 -3.13
C PRO A 54 5.32 -7.25 -3.31
N LYS A 55 5.99 -8.39 -3.08
CA LYS A 55 7.45 -8.51 -3.30
C LYS A 55 7.81 -8.28 -4.76
N ALA A 56 7.05 -8.84 -5.69
CA ALA A 56 7.13 -8.55 -7.12
C ALA A 56 6.34 -7.26 -7.41
N LEU A 57 6.96 -6.12 -7.16
CA LEU A 57 6.34 -4.80 -7.27
C LEU A 57 6.40 -4.29 -8.72
N ARG A 58 5.26 -3.90 -9.29
CA ARG A 58 5.20 -3.25 -10.61
C ARG A 58 5.17 -1.73 -10.45
N VAL A 59 6.22 -1.07 -10.91
CA VAL A 59 6.37 0.39 -10.82
C VAL A 59 6.11 1.01 -12.19
N GLY A 60 5.13 1.90 -12.26
CA GLY A 60 4.92 2.76 -13.42
C GLY A 60 5.84 3.96 -13.39
N ILE A 61 6.39 4.35 -14.54
CA ILE A 61 7.04 5.65 -14.76
C ILE A 61 6.42 6.35 -15.97
N PRO A 62 6.49 7.69 -16.09
CA PRO A 62 6.02 8.38 -17.29
C PRO A 62 6.71 7.85 -18.55
N ASP A 63 5.93 7.55 -19.60
CA ASP A 63 6.44 7.20 -20.93
C ASP A 63 7.35 8.28 -21.52
N ARG A 64 7.08 9.55 -21.18
CA ARG A 64 7.90 10.70 -21.53
C ARG A 64 8.08 11.61 -20.33
N CYS A 65 9.30 11.65 -19.81
CA CYS A 65 9.68 12.61 -18.77
C CYS A 65 10.13 13.94 -19.40
N GLU A 66 9.64 15.04 -18.85
CA GLU A 66 10.09 16.41 -19.14
C GLU A 66 11.10 16.87 -18.07
N TRP A 67 12.18 17.51 -18.51
CA TRP A 67 13.31 17.95 -17.67
C TRP A 67 13.59 19.44 -17.78
N PHE A 68 12.99 20.11 -18.77
CA PHE A 68 13.24 21.50 -19.10
C PHE A 68 14.75 21.79 -19.17
N ASP A 69 15.48 21.00 -19.94
CA ASP A 69 16.94 21.08 -20.14
C ASP A 69 17.82 20.72 -18.92
N ASP A 70 17.28 20.11 -17.86
CA ASP A 70 18.06 19.65 -16.70
C ASP A 70 18.51 18.18 -16.81
N HIS A 71 19.63 17.97 -17.50
CA HIS A 71 20.23 16.64 -17.68
C HIS A 71 20.73 16.00 -16.37
N LEU A 72 20.96 16.78 -15.31
CA LEU A 72 21.40 16.23 -14.02
C LEU A 72 20.23 15.56 -13.30
N SER A 73 19.05 16.17 -13.31
CA SER A 73 17.81 15.54 -12.82
C SER A 73 17.48 14.28 -13.62
N GLU A 74 17.59 14.35 -14.94
CA GLU A 74 17.37 13.21 -15.83
C GLU A 74 18.28 12.01 -15.48
N ALA A 75 19.58 12.27 -15.31
CA ALA A 75 20.55 11.26 -14.91
C ALA A 75 20.25 10.67 -13.51
N CYS A 76 19.84 11.52 -12.56
CA CYS A 76 19.47 11.07 -11.22
C CYS A 76 18.18 10.23 -11.20
N PHE A 77 17.23 10.49 -12.10
CA PHE A 77 16.03 9.67 -12.22
C PHE A 77 16.33 8.29 -12.79
N ARG A 78 17.22 8.17 -13.79
CA ARG A 78 17.70 6.87 -14.27
C ARG A 78 18.31 6.04 -13.12
N LYS A 79 19.14 6.66 -12.28
CA LYS A 79 19.67 6.00 -11.07
C LYS A 79 18.59 5.61 -10.05
N ALA A 80 17.48 6.35 -10.01
CA ALA A 80 16.34 6.01 -9.16
C ALA A 80 15.60 4.77 -9.67
N ILE A 81 15.48 4.63 -11.00
CA ILE A 81 14.97 3.42 -11.68
C ILE A 81 15.85 2.22 -11.36
N ASP A 82 17.16 2.32 -11.57
CA ASP A 82 18.11 1.23 -11.25
C ASP A 82 17.99 0.80 -9.77
N LYS A 83 17.80 1.78 -8.87
CA LYS A 83 17.65 1.53 -7.43
C LYS A 83 16.37 0.77 -7.09
N ILE A 84 15.24 1.16 -7.66
CA ILE A 84 13.97 0.47 -7.35
C ILE A 84 13.94 -0.94 -7.97
N GLU A 85 14.58 -1.14 -9.12
CA GLU A 85 14.78 -2.48 -9.71
C GLU A 85 15.69 -3.36 -8.83
N ALA A 86 16.76 -2.80 -8.26
CA ALA A 86 17.61 -3.51 -7.30
C ALA A 86 16.87 -3.93 -6.01
N LEU A 87 15.75 -3.27 -5.68
CA LEU A 87 14.85 -3.67 -4.59
C LEU A 87 13.83 -4.75 -5.00
N GLY A 88 13.93 -5.27 -6.22
CA GLY A 88 13.11 -6.37 -6.73
C GLY A 88 11.85 -5.94 -7.49
N ALA A 89 11.74 -4.66 -7.87
CA ALA A 89 10.64 -4.18 -8.68
C ALA A 89 10.87 -4.42 -10.19
N THR A 90 9.78 -4.50 -10.95
CA THR A 90 9.79 -4.35 -12.40
C THR A 90 9.29 -2.95 -12.76
N VAL A 91 9.98 -2.27 -13.67
CA VAL A 91 9.63 -0.90 -14.08
C VAL A 91 9.12 -0.90 -15.51
N ASP A 92 7.94 -0.33 -15.72
CA ASP A 92 7.32 -0.16 -17.03
C ASP A 92 6.79 1.26 -17.21
N THR A 93 6.65 1.70 -18.45
CA THR A 93 6.12 3.02 -18.77
C THR A 93 4.59 3.04 -18.77
N ILE A 94 4.00 4.14 -18.31
CA ILE A 94 2.57 4.45 -18.45
C ILE A 94 2.35 5.66 -19.35
N ASP A 95 1.19 5.73 -20.01
CA ASP A 95 0.76 6.94 -20.69
C ASP A 95 0.51 8.04 -19.65
N TYR A 96 1.43 9.01 -19.59
CA TYR A 96 1.38 10.08 -18.60
C TYR A 96 0.48 11.25 -19.03
N ALA A 97 0.04 11.29 -20.29
CA ALA A 97 -0.69 12.43 -20.82
C ALA A 97 -1.99 12.75 -20.06
N PRO A 98 -2.83 11.77 -19.65
CA PRO A 98 -4.03 12.04 -18.88
C PRO A 98 -3.75 12.69 -17.52
N LEU A 99 -2.69 12.26 -16.82
CA LEU A 99 -2.27 12.85 -15.54
C LEU A 99 -1.81 14.30 -15.72
N ARG A 100 -1.03 14.56 -16.78
CA ARG A 100 -0.59 15.91 -17.14
C ARG A 100 -1.77 16.83 -17.45
N GLN A 101 -2.78 16.34 -18.18
CA GLN A 101 -3.99 17.10 -18.48
C GLN A 101 -4.80 17.42 -17.19
N CYS A 102 -4.86 16.50 -16.23
CA CYS A 102 -5.44 16.80 -14.91
C CYS A 102 -4.67 17.92 -14.20
N ALA A 103 -3.34 17.86 -14.22
CA ALA A 103 -2.49 18.88 -13.62
C ALA A 103 -2.71 20.28 -14.22
N GLU A 104 -2.93 20.38 -15.54
CA GLU A 104 -3.24 21.63 -16.25
C GLU A 104 -4.58 22.24 -15.78
N LEU A 105 -5.61 21.41 -15.52
CA LEU A 105 -6.90 21.89 -15.05
C LEU A 105 -6.80 22.69 -13.74
N LEU A 106 -5.82 22.41 -12.87
CA LEU A 106 -5.69 23.10 -11.58
C LEU A 106 -5.49 24.62 -11.72
N TYR A 107 -4.83 25.07 -12.79
CA TYR A 107 -4.47 26.48 -13.00
C TYR A 107 -5.06 27.08 -14.29
N GLU A 108 -5.33 26.25 -15.30
CA GLU A 108 -5.81 26.71 -16.62
C GLU A 108 -7.32 26.55 -16.79
N SER A 109 -8.03 26.19 -15.72
CA SER A 109 -9.50 26.05 -15.72
C SER A 109 -10.16 26.82 -14.57
N ALA A 110 -11.48 26.77 -14.55
CA ALA A 110 -12.32 27.35 -13.51
C ALA A 110 -12.09 26.75 -12.10
N LEU A 111 -11.29 25.69 -11.95
CA LEU A 111 -10.89 25.19 -10.62
C LEU A 111 -10.07 26.21 -9.82
N VAL A 112 -9.38 27.15 -10.48
CA VAL A 112 -8.69 28.26 -9.80
C VAL A 112 -9.65 29.15 -8.99
N SER A 113 -10.95 29.13 -9.32
CA SER A 113 -11.97 29.93 -8.65
C SER A 113 -12.17 29.58 -7.18
N GLU A 114 -11.81 28.38 -6.72
CA GLU A 114 -11.81 28.06 -5.27
C GLU A 114 -10.80 28.92 -4.51
N ARG A 115 -9.64 29.20 -5.11
CA ARG A 115 -8.62 30.06 -4.52
C ARG A 115 -9.06 31.51 -4.48
N LEU A 116 -9.80 31.94 -5.49
CA LEU A 116 -10.40 33.27 -5.51
C LEU A 116 -11.46 33.39 -4.42
N GLU A 117 -12.35 32.41 -4.26
CA GLU A 117 -13.37 32.39 -3.20
C GLU A 117 -12.72 32.50 -1.81
N ALA A 118 -11.71 31.68 -1.53
CA ALA A 118 -11.01 31.66 -0.25
C ALA A 118 -10.31 32.99 0.09
N THR A 119 -9.97 33.81 -0.91
CA THR A 119 -9.22 35.06 -0.75
C THR A 119 -10.03 36.32 -1.08
N ALA A 120 -11.28 36.19 -1.52
CA ALA A 120 -12.09 37.29 -2.03
C ALA A 120 -12.20 38.45 -1.03
N ASN A 121 -12.53 38.16 0.23
CA ASN A 121 -12.64 39.17 1.28
C ASN A 121 -11.33 39.94 1.52
N LEU A 122 -10.18 39.28 1.39
CA LEU A 122 -8.88 39.92 1.56
C LEU A 122 -8.58 40.84 0.37
N ILE A 123 -8.83 40.35 -0.84
CA ILE A 123 -8.66 41.11 -2.08
C ILE A 123 -9.55 42.34 -2.09
N GLU A 124 -10.82 42.23 -1.69
CA GLU A 124 -11.76 43.35 -1.63
C GLU A 124 -11.34 44.44 -0.63
N ARG A 125 -10.81 44.04 0.53
CA ARG A 125 -10.39 44.98 1.59
C ARG A 125 -9.06 45.66 1.30
N ASN A 126 -8.09 44.91 0.78
CA ASN A 126 -6.75 45.41 0.49
C ASN A 126 -6.08 44.58 -0.63
N PRO A 127 -6.26 44.95 -1.90
CA PRO A 127 -5.63 44.26 -3.03
C PRO A 127 -4.11 44.18 -2.95
N ASP A 128 -3.46 45.20 -2.36
CA ASP A 128 -2.00 45.29 -2.23
C ASP A 128 -1.43 44.36 -1.12
N SER A 129 -2.30 43.65 -0.39
CA SER A 129 -1.89 42.67 0.62
C SER A 129 -1.33 41.37 0.02
N LEU A 130 -1.59 41.10 -1.25
CA LEU A 130 -1.08 39.93 -1.95
C LEU A 130 0.17 40.27 -2.77
N ILE A 131 1.15 39.37 -2.75
CA ILE A 131 2.27 39.48 -3.69
C ILE A 131 1.75 39.39 -5.13
N LYS A 132 2.29 40.22 -6.01
CA LYS A 132 1.81 40.39 -7.39
C LYS A 132 1.59 39.07 -8.14
N PRO A 133 2.51 38.07 -8.14
CA PRO A 133 2.29 36.82 -8.87
C PRO A 133 1.06 36.03 -8.40
N VAL A 134 0.78 36.04 -7.09
CA VAL A 134 -0.39 35.37 -6.51
C VAL A 134 -1.66 36.08 -6.98
N TYR A 135 -1.73 37.41 -6.84
CA TYR A 135 -2.88 38.19 -7.29
C TYR A 135 -3.18 37.97 -8.80
N GLU A 136 -2.15 37.96 -9.64
CA GLU A 136 -2.29 37.74 -11.09
C GLU A 136 -2.87 36.38 -11.45
N VAL A 137 -2.58 35.33 -10.67
CA VAL A 137 -3.17 34.00 -10.86
C VAL A 137 -4.61 33.98 -10.37
N LEU A 138 -4.88 34.51 -9.17
CA LEU A 138 -6.20 34.44 -8.53
C LEU A 138 -7.25 35.26 -9.29
N LYS A 139 -6.90 36.44 -9.81
CA LYS A 139 -7.85 37.29 -10.54
C LYS A 139 -8.36 36.64 -11.83
N LYS A 140 -7.64 35.66 -12.41
CA LYS A 140 -8.13 34.89 -13.56
C LYS A 140 -9.40 34.11 -13.22
N GLY A 141 -9.56 33.69 -11.96
CA GLY A 141 -10.77 33.04 -11.45
C GLY A 141 -12.05 33.83 -11.73
N ALA A 142 -11.99 35.16 -11.73
CA ALA A 142 -13.14 36.03 -11.97
C ALA A 142 -13.63 36.03 -13.42
N SER A 143 -12.82 35.53 -14.37
CA SER A 143 -13.18 35.46 -15.80
C SER A 143 -13.96 34.19 -16.18
N PHE A 144 -14.06 33.21 -15.28
CA PHE A 144 -14.76 31.95 -15.55
C PHE A 144 -16.23 32.03 -15.18
N SER A 145 -17.09 31.46 -16.04
CA SER A 145 -18.52 31.33 -15.77
C SER A 145 -18.84 30.06 -14.96
N PRO A 146 -20.03 29.96 -14.33
CA PRO A 146 -20.48 28.71 -13.73
C PRO A 146 -20.48 27.53 -14.71
N ASN A 147 -20.74 27.77 -16.00
CA ASN A 147 -20.67 26.72 -17.02
C ASN A 147 -19.24 26.19 -17.19
N ASP A 148 -18.23 27.04 -17.05
CA ASP A 148 -16.82 26.63 -17.15
C ASP A 148 -16.39 25.78 -15.96
N VAL A 149 -16.96 26.03 -14.77
CA VAL A 149 -16.80 25.15 -13.59
C VAL A 149 -17.32 23.74 -13.89
N PHE A 150 -18.55 23.62 -14.39
CA PHE A 150 -19.10 22.30 -14.72
C PHE A 150 -18.33 21.59 -15.85
N LYS A 151 -17.84 22.34 -16.86
CA LYS A 151 -16.97 21.77 -17.90
C LYS A 151 -15.65 21.25 -17.32
N ALA A 152 -15.03 21.99 -16.40
CA ALA A 152 -13.79 21.57 -15.74
C ALA A 152 -14.02 20.29 -14.92
N ILE A 153 -15.10 20.21 -14.15
CA ILE A 153 -15.48 19.02 -13.36
C ILE A 153 -15.72 17.80 -14.27
N GLN A 154 -16.46 17.97 -15.38
CA GLN A 154 -16.71 16.88 -16.32
C GLN A 154 -15.42 16.41 -17.02
N SER A 155 -14.54 17.34 -17.36
CA SER A 155 -13.23 17.04 -17.95
C SER A 155 -12.37 16.26 -16.96
N LEU A 156 -12.33 16.68 -15.69
CA LEU A 156 -11.62 15.97 -14.62
C LEU A 156 -12.16 14.54 -14.45
N ARG A 157 -13.48 14.33 -14.45
CA ARG A 157 -14.08 12.98 -14.37
C ARG A 157 -13.70 12.08 -15.55
N SER A 158 -13.63 12.63 -16.75
CA SER A 158 -13.17 11.87 -17.93
C SER A 158 -11.71 11.47 -17.80
N LEU A 159 -10.85 12.41 -17.39
CA LEU A 159 -9.42 12.18 -17.22
C LEU A 159 -9.11 11.25 -16.04
N GLU A 160 -9.90 11.30 -14.96
CA GLU A 160 -9.83 10.37 -13.84
C GLU A 160 -10.05 8.93 -14.30
N ARG A 161 -11.09 8.68 -15.11
CA ARG A 161 -11.35 7.35 -15.66
C ARG A 161 -10.20 6.86 -16.55
N GLN A 162 -9.64 7.74 -17.39
CA GLN A 162 -8.52 7.40 -18.27
C GLN A 162 -7.25 7.09 -17.45
N SER A 163 -6.94 7.95 -16.48
CA SER A 163 -5.78 7.82 -15.59
C SER A 163 -5.86 6.54 -14.77
N ASN A 164 -7.04 6.21 -14.21
CA ASN A 164 -7.21 5.03 -13.37
C ASN A 164 -7.02 3.70 -14.11
N ALA A 165 -7.05 3.67 -15.44
CA ALA A 165 -6.76 2.47 -16.22
C ALA A 165 -5.33 1.97 -15.99
N MET A 166 -4.37 2.86 -15.70
CA MET A 166 -2.97 2.49 -15.48
C MET A 166 -2.78 1.57 -14.27
N TRP A 167 -3.63 1.68 -13.24
CA TRP A 167 -3.54 0.84 -12.04
C TRP A 167 -3.78 -0.65 -12.30
N SER A 168 -4.27 -1.03 -13.48
CA SER A 168 -4.34 -2.44 -13.89
C SER A 168 -2.96 -3.03 -14.21
N SER A 169 -2.02 -2.22 -14.71
CA SER A 169 -0.68 -2.64 -15.12
C SER A 169 0.39 -2.36 -14.06
N ILE A 170 0.17 -1.41 -13.14
CA ILE A 170 1.14 -1.01 -12.12
C ILE A 170 0.54 -1.06 -10.71
N ASP A 171 1.38 -1.21 -9.70
CA ASP A 171 0.96 -1.14 -8.29
C ASP A 171 1.24 0.25 -7.68
N VAL A 172 2.25 0.95 -8.20
CA VAL A 172 2.68 2.28 -7.74
C VAL A 172 3.25 3.07 -8.91
N LEU A 173 2.99 4.37 -8.96
CA LEU A 173 3.61 5.31 -9.89
C LEU A 173 4.83 5.95 -9.22
N MET A 174 5.97 5.98 -9.90
CA MET A 174 7.17 6.72 -9.48
C MET A 174 7.43 7.85 -10.47
N VAL A 175 7.49 9.09 -9.96
CA VAL A 175 7.82 10.29 -10.74
C VAL A 175 8.99 11.05 -10.11
N PRO A 176 9.72 11.88 -10.87
CA PRO A 176 10.57 12.90 -10.27
C PRO A 176 9.73 13.81 -9.37
N THR A 177 10.22 14.17 -8.18
CA THR A 177 9.45 15.09 -7.31
C THR A 177 9.28 16.47 -7.97
N VAL A 178 10.33 16.93 -8.66
CA VAL A 178 10.33 18.11 -9.53
C VAL A 178 11.24 17.83 -10.74
N PRO A 179 11.02 18.45 -11.91
CA PRO A 179 11.87 18.25 -13.08
C PRO A 179 13.27 18.85 -12.90
N ARG A 180 13.39 20.00 -12.24
CA ARG A 180 14.64 20.75 -12.10
C ARG A 180 14.66 21.72 -10.93
N HIS A 181 15.85 22.19 -10.59
CA HIS A 181 16.06 23.29 -9.63
C HIS A 181 16.12 24.64 -10.35
N TYR A 182 15.66 25.70 -9.68
CA TYR A 182 15.77 27.08 -10.14
C TYR A 182 16.54 27.93 -9.13
N LEU A 183 17.33 28.88 -9.63
CA LEU A 183 17.92 29.93 -8.79
C LEU A 183 16.82 30.87 -8.29
N ILE A 184 17.05 31.45 -7.11
CA ILE A 184 16.16 32.46 -6.53
C ILE A 184 15.95 33.62 -7.50
N GLU A 185 17.02 34.12 -8.12
CA GLU A 185 16.97 35.22 -9.09
C GLU A 185 16.10 34.88 -10.30
N SER A 186 16.25 33.67 -10.86
CA SER A 186 15.42 33.21 -11.98
C SER A 186 13.93 33.15 -11.59
N MET A 187 13.64 32.62 -10.39
CA MET A 187 12.27 32.56 -9.86
C MET A 187 11.66 33.95 -9.64
N ILE A 188 12.45 34.93 -9.18
CA ILE A 188 11.98 36.31 -9.06
C ILE A 188 11.70 36.92 -10.45
N GLY A 189 12.50 36.57 -11.46
CA GLY A 189 12.36 37.07 -12.83
C GLY A 189 11.13 36.53 -13.56
N ASP A 190 10.78 35.25 -13.38
CA ASP A 190 9.62 34.61 -14.03
C ASP A 190 8.87 33.65 -13.09
N PRO A 191 8.21 34.17 -12.03
CA PRO A 191 7.66 33.35 -10.95
C PRO A 191 6.49 32.47 -11.37
N ILE A 192 5.72 32.86 -12.38
CA ILE A 192 4.52 32.12 -12.78
C ILE A 192 4.90 30.91 -13.64
N GLU A 193 5.71 31.12 -14.68
CA GLU A 193 6.09 30.04 -15.60
C GLU A 193 7.03 29.04 -14.93
N LEU A 194 8.02 29.50 -14.15
CA LEU A 194 8.93 28.58 -13.47
C LEU A 194 8.23 27.76 -12.39
N ASN A 195 7.27 28.34 -11.66
CA ASN A 195 6.43 27.60 -10.73
C ASN A 195 5.53 26.57 -11.45
N ARG A 196 4.97 26.91 -12.62
CA ARG A 196 4.21 25.97 -13.45
C ARG A 196 5.06 24.76 -13.83
N LYS A 197 6.31 24.98 -14.24
CA LYS A 197 7.26 23.90 -14.56
C LYS A 197 7.56 23.01 -13.35
N LEU A 198 7.70 23.56 -12.15
CA LEU A 198 7.91 22.76 -10.93
C LEU A 198 6.72 21.82 -10.64
N GLY A 199 5.51 22.21 -11.01
CA GLY A 199 4.27 21.44 -10.76
C GLY A 199 4.00 20.30 -11.74
N TYR A 200 4.89 20.03 -12.71
CA TYR A 200 4.65 19.08 -13.82
C TYR A 200 4.31 17.66 -13.34
N TYR A 201 4.88 17.23 -12.20
CA TYR A 201 4.70 15.88 -11.64
C TYR A 201 3.80 15.79 -10.40
N THR A 202 3.20 16.91 -9.96
CA THR A 202 2.53 16.98 -8.64
C THR A 202 1.05 17.32 -8.70
N ASN A 203 0.63 18.19 -9.62
CA ASN A 203 -0.66 18.88 -9.49
C ASN A 203 -1.89 17.99 -9.68
N PHE A 204 -1.73 16.79 -10.26
CA PHE A 204 -2.84 15.85 -10.48
C PHE A 204 -3.19 15.01 -9.25
N VAL A 205 -2.28 14.88 -8.28
CA VAL A 205 -2.38 13.89 -7.19
C VAL A 205 -3.68 14.08 -6.39
N ASN A 206 -3.91 15.29 -5.88
CA ASN A 206 -5.10 15.55 -5.06
C ASN A 206 -6.38 15.61 -5.91
N LEU A 207 -6.29 16.09 -7.16
CA LEU A 207 -7.43 16.14 -8.09
C LEU A 207 -7.96 14.73 -8.43
N LEU A 208 -7.07 13.74 -8.44
CA LEU A 208 -7.37 12.35 -8.75
C LEU A 208 -7.53 11.46 -7.52
N ASP A 209 -7.56 12.06 -6.33
CA ASP A 209 -7.73 11.34 -5.06
C ASP A 209 -6.65 10.25 -4.83
N PHE A 210 -5.39 10.60 -5.09
CA PHE A 210 -4.24 9.74 -4.84
C PHE A 210 -3.52 10.12 -3.54
N ALA A 211 -2.80 9.15 -2.99
CA ALA A 211 -1.84 9.34 -1.91
C ALA A 211 -0.42 9.40 -2.48
N ALA A 212 0.48 10.16 -1.83
CA ALA A 212 1.85 10.32 -2.28
C ALA A 212 2.86 10.41 -1.13
N ILE A 213 4.07 9.92 -1.37
CA ILE A 213 5.23 10.12 -0.50
C ILE A 213 6.44 10.53 -1.33
N ALA A 214 7.04 11.68 -0.99
CA ALA A 214 8.28 12.15 -1.58
C ALA A 214 9.47 11.68 -0.71
N VAL A 215 10.47 11.06 -1.33
CA VAL A 215 11.68 10.58 -0.66
C VAL A 215 12.94 10.99 -1.43
N PRO A 216 14.05 11.28 -0.74
CA PRO A 216 15.30 11.59 -1.42
C PRO A 216 15.85 10.35 -2.12
N SER A 217 16.50 10.54 -3.26
CA SER A 217 17.06 9.46 -4.08
C SER A 217 18.58 9.57 -4.20
N SER A 218 19.11 10.76 -4.49
CA SER A 218 20.55 10.95 -4.67
C SER A 218 20.97 12.41 -4.48
N ILE A 219 22.28 12.65 -4.38
CA ILE A 219 22.89 13.96 -4.59
C ILE A 219 23.37 14.02 -6.04
N ARG A 220 23.01 15.09 -6.75
CA ARG A 220 23.43 15.37 -8.12
C ARG A 220 24.92 15.71 -8.18
N ALA A 221 25.49 15.69 -9.38
CA ALA A 221 26.89 16.03 -9.60
C ALA A 221 27.26 17.48 -9.20
N ASP A 222 26.29 18.38 -9.14
CA ASP A 222 26.45 19.77 -8.68
C ASP A 222 26.22 19.96 -7.17
N GLY A 223 26.03 18.86 -6.42
CA GLY A 223 25.86 18.89 -4.97
C GLY A 223 24.43 19.16 -4.49
N LEU A 224 23.46 19.35 -5.38
CA LEU A 224 22.05 19.55 -5.02
C LEU A 224 21.30 18.20 -4.89
N PRO A 225 20.28 18.11 -4.01
CA PRO A 225 19.53 16.87 -3.84
C PRO A 225 18.60 16.59 -5.02
N PHE A 226 18.33 15.32 -5.29
CA PHE A 226 17.29 14.83 -6.18
C PHE A 226 16.40 13.82 -5.45
N GLY A 227 15.09 13.90 -5.67
CA GLY A 227 14.09 13.04 -5.04
C GLY A 227 13.09 12.47 -6.04
N VAL A 228 12.42 11.41 -5.62
CA VAL A 228 11.29 10.82 -6.33
C VAL A 228 10.06 10.85 -5.44
N THR A 229 8.90 10.91 -6.08
CA THR A 229 7.61 10.78 -5.40
C THR A 229 6.97 9.48 -5.83
N PHE A 230 6.63 8.64 -4.86
CA PHE A 230 5.78 7.46 -5.08
C PHE A 230 4.32 7.86 -4.87
N ILE A 231 3.47 7.46 -5.82
CA ILE A 231 2.05 7.82 -5.87
C ILE A 231 1.23 6.54 -6.04
N ALA A 232 0.16 6.41 -5.27
CA ALA A 232 -0.74 5.26 -5.32
C ALA A 232 -2.19 5.69 -4.99
N PRO A 233 -3.21 4.85 -5.26
CA PRO A 233 -4.60 5.16 -4.92
C PRO A 233 -4.79 5.52 -3.45
N ALA A 234 -5.84 6.31 -3.14
CA ALA A 234 -6.22 6.66 -1.77
C ALA A 234 -6.22 5.46 -0.82
N GLY A 235 -5.70 5.65 0.40
CA GLY A 235 -5.62 4.61 1.43
C GLY A 235 -4.33 3.80 1.38
N SER A 236 -3.48 4.01 0.37
CA SER A 236 -2.18 3.36 0.23
C SER A 236 -1.08 3.96 1.11
N ASP A 237 -1.40 4.85 2.04
CA ASP A 237 -0.44 5.65 2.82
C ASP A 237 0.60 4.78 3.57
N PHE A 238 0.15 3.67 4.19
CA PHE A 238 1.07 2.74 4.86
C PHE A 238 1.98 2.01 3.87
N ARG A 239 1.43 1.57 2.72
CA ARG A 239 2.19 0.92 1.66
C ARG A 239 3.27 1.83 1.09
N LEU A 240 2.90 3.09 0.86
CA LEU A 240 3.80 4.14 0.42
C LEU A 240 4.86 4.42 1.49
N ALA A 241 4.50 4.52 2.77
CA ALA A 241 5.46 4.71 3.85
C ALA A 241 6.48 3.56 3.93
N GLU A 242 6.05 2.31 3.79
CA GLU A 242 6.97 1.17 3.78
C GLU A 242 7.89 1.17 2.55
N LEU A 243 7.34 1.39 1.36
CA LEU A 243 8.12 1.49 0.13
C LEU A 243 9.14 2.64 0.20
N GLY A 244 8.68 3.81 0.62
CA GLY A 244 9.51 5.01 0.77
C GLY A 244 10.62 4.80 1.80
N ALA A 245 10.37 4.10 2.90
CA ALA A 245 11.39 3.77 3.89
C ALA A 245 12.49 2.89 3.30
N ARG A 246 12.12 1.80 2.60
CA ARG A 246 13.07 0.90 1.93
C ARG A 246 13.89 1.63 0.86
N PHE A 247 13.23 2.48 0.07
CA PHE A 247 13.91 3.25 -0.98
C PHE A 247 14.85 4.31 -0.41
N HIS A 248 14.43 5.02 0.65
CA HIS A 248 15.26 6.01 1.34
C HIS A 248 16.49 5.35 1.98
N GLU A 249 16.34 4.17 2.59
CA GLU A 249 17.46 3.38 3.12
C GLU A 249 18.43 2.96 2.00
N ALA A 250 17.91 2.48 0.88
CA ALA A 250 18.71 2.14 -0.30
C ALA A 250 19.39 3.37 -0.96
N SER A 251 18.96 4.58 -0.63
CA SER A 251 19.63 5.81 -1.11
C SER A 251 20.99 6.03 -0.46
N GLN A 252 21.21 5.49 0.75
CA GLN A 252 22.43 5.66 1.54
C GLN A 252 22.82 7.14 1.73
N LEU A 253 21.81 8.01 1.79
CA LEU A 253 21.98 9.44 2.03
C LEU A 253 21.94 9.77 3.52
N CYS A 254 22.60 10.86 3.88
CA CYS A 254 22.41 11.47 5.20
C CYS A 254 21.02 12.10 5.33
N LEU A 255 20.57 12.23 6.58
CA LEU A 255 19.31 12.84 6.97
C LEU A 255 19.35 14.36 6.75
N GLY A 256 18.85 14.81 5.60
CA GLY A 256 18.87 16.23 5.22
C GLY A 256 20.29 16.77 5.10
N ARG A 257 20.53 18.00 5.57
CA ARG A 257 21.87 18.62 5.59
C ARG A 257 22.62 18.33 6.89
N THR A 258 22.65 17.06 7.31
CA THR A 258 23.37 16.62 8.51
C THR A 258 24.39 15.54 8.14
N ASP A 259 25.28 15.20 9.07
CA ASP A 259 26.20 14.07 8.92
C ASP A 259 25.61 12.77 9.50
N GLN A 260 24.31 12.77 9.85
CA GLN A 260 23.63 11.60 10.41
C GLN A 260 23.13 10.70 9.29
N MET A 261 23.54 9.45 9.28
CA MET A 261 22.97 8.43 8.39
C MET A 261 21.57 8.00 8.86
N LEU A 262 20.74 7.54 7.93
CA LEU A 262 19.50 6.86 8.27
C LEU A 262 19.82 5.59 9.08
N THR A 263 19.08 5.37 10.17
CA THR A 263 19.17 4.10 10.89
C THR A 263 18.57 2.99 10.03
N GLU A 264 19.36 1.96 9.75
CA GLU A 264 18.92 0.81 8.97
C GLU A 264 17.87 -0.04 9.70
N GLY A 265 16.97 -0.67 8.94
CA GLY A 265 15.98 -1.61 9.45
C GLY A 265 14.89 -1.00 10.35
N VAL A 266 14.68 0.32 10.33
CA VAL A 266 13.60 0.95 11.09
C VAL A 266 12.24 0.52 10.54
N SER A 267 11.50 -0.27 11.32
CA SER A 267 10.18 -0.73 10.94
C SER A 267 9.16 0.41 10.93
N ILE A 268 8.35 0.49 9.87
CA ILE A 268 7.16 1.34 9.82
C ILE A 268 6.04 0.69 10.65
N PRO A 269 5.58 1.32 11.74
CA PRO A 269 4.53 0.75 12.57
C PRO A 269 3.23 0.61 11.77
N ARG A 270 2.54 -0.52 11.87
CA ARG A 270 1.25 -0.70 11.18
C ARG A 270 0.21 0.27 11.74
N PRO A 271 -0.72 0.77 10.91
CA PRO A 271 -1.79 1.64 11.39
C PRO A 271 -2.68 0.90 12.41
N PRO A 272 -3.19 1.63 13.43
CA PRO A 272 -4.03 1.07 14.48
C PRO A 272 -5.33 0.50 13.89
N GLY A 273 -5.70 -0.70 14.36
CA GLY A 273 -6.83 -1.48 13.85
C GLY A 273 -6.70 -2.94 14.32
N SER A 274 -7.81 -3.64 14.57
CA SER A 274 -7.72 -5.01 15.09
C SER A 274 -7.35 -6.00 13.98
N ASP A 275 -6.12 -6.50 13.99
CA ASP A 275 -5.78 -7.77 13.33
C ASP A 275 -6.67 -8.91 13.87
N LYS A 276 -7.25 -8.79 15.07
CA LYS A 276 -8.05 -9.88 15.64
C LYS A 276 -9.38 -10.18 14.93
N LYS A 277 -9.97 -9.23 14.19
CA LYS A 277 -11.21 -9.47 13.42
C LYS A 277 -10.97 -9.76 11.94
N SER A 278 -9.72 -9.72 11.49
CA SER A 278 -9.36 -9.82 10.07
C SER A 278 -8.69 -11.14 9.74
N TRP A 279 -8.51 -12.02 10.72
CA TRP A 279 -7.76 -13.26 10.60
C TRP A 279 -8.55 -14.44 11.17
N VAL A 280 -8.44 -15.59 10.53
CA VAL A 280 -9.02 -16.86 10.96
C VAL A 280 -7.90 -17.82 11.36
N ARG A 281 -8.09 -18.53 12.47
CA ARG A 281 -7.18 -19.60 12.88
C ARG A 281 -7.52 -20.89 12.17
N ILE A 282 -6.50 -21.50 11.56
CA ILE A 282 -6.59 -22.75 10.82
C ILE A 282 -5.59 -23.75 11.39
N ALA A 283 -6.08 -24.91 11.80
CA ALA A 283 -5.28 -26.06 12.20
C ALA A 283 -4.97 -26.92 10.97
N VAL A 284 -3.69 -27.23 10.78
CA VAL A 284 -3.22 -28.14 9.72
C VAL A 284 -2.53 -29.35 10.34
N VAL A 285 -2.82 -30.53 9.79
CA VAL A 285 -2.46 -31.84 10.36
C VAL A 285 -1.72 -32.74 9.37
N GLY A 286 -1.43 -32.25 8.17
CA GLY A 286 -0.96 -33.07 7.04
C GLY A 286 0.03 -32.38 6.11
N ALA A 287 -0.23 -32.49 4.80
CA ALA A 287 0.66 -31.98 3.76
C ALA A 287 0.92 -30.45 3.81
N HIS A 288 0.14 -29.71 4.61
CA HIS A 288 0.32 -28.27 4.85
C HIS A 288 1.17 -27.92 6.08
N LEU A 289 1.63 -28.89 6.88
CA LEU A 289 2.56 -28.63 8.00
C LEU A 289 3.87 -27.99 7.47
N ARG A 290 4.58 -27.22 8.29
CA ARG A 290 5.88 -26.63 7.89
C ARG A 290 6.83 -27.69 7.33
N GLY A 291 7.42 -27.41 6.17
CA GLY A 291 8.33 -28.33 5.47
C GLY A 291 7.65 -29.50 4.73
N MET A 292 6.31 -29.56 4.72
CA MET A 292 5.55 -30.52 3.92
C MET A 292 5.17 -29.95 2.54
N PRO A 293 4.87 -30.80 1.53
CA PRO A 293 4.79 -30.39 0.12
C PRO A 293 3.74 -29.33 -0.24
N LEU A 294 2.72 -29.10 0.59
CA LEU A 294 1.64 -28.14 0.33
C LEU A 294 1.65 -26.94 1.28
N ASN A 295 2.69 -26.78 2.11
CA ASN A 295 2.78 -25.63 3.02
C ASN A 295 2.78 -24.28 2.28
N TRP A 296 3.35 -24.23 1.08
CA TRP A 296 3.35 -23.04 0.22
C TRP A 296 1.94 -22.49 -0.07
N GLN A 297 0.88 -23.31 -0.04
CA GLN A 297 -0.50 -22.84 -0.24
C GLN A 297 -0.98 -21.94 0.91
N LEU A 298 -0.53 -22.21 2.15
CA LEU A 298 -0.78 -21.32 3.28
C LEU A 298 -0.03 -20.00 3.10
N GLU A 299 1.24 -20.08 2.74
CA GLU A 299 2.11 -18.91 2.53
C GLU A 299 1.61 -18.01 1.39
N ALA A 300 1.16 -18.61 0.28
CA ALA A 300 0.57 -17.92 -0.85
C ALA A 300 -0.71 -17.15 -0.47
N CYS A 301 -1.47 -17.67 0.50
CA CYS A 301 -2.64 -16.98 1.06
C CYS A 301 -2.28 -15.99 2.18
N GLY A 302 -0.99 -15.74 2.44
CA GLY A 302 -0.52 -14.81 3.47
C GLY A 302 -0.71 -15.32 4.89
N ALA A 303 -0.88 -16.63 5.07
CA ALA A 303 -0.99 -17.20 6.41
C ALA A 303 0.36 -17.19 7.13
N ARG A 304 0.30 -17.08 8.46
CA ARG A 304 1.47 -17.09 9.34
C ARG A 304 1.34 -18.19 10.39
N PHE A 305 2.45 -18.85 10.68
CA PHE A 305 2.53 -19.81 11.76
C PHE A 305 2.31 -19.11 13.11
N VAL A 306 1.57 -19.76 14.01
CA VAL A 306 1.30 -19.28 15.37
C VAL A 306 1.96 -20.16 16.40
N THR A 307 1.62 -21.45 16.42
CA THR A 307 2.12 -22.39 17.43
C THR A 307 1.92 -23.84 17.00
N ASP A 308 2.76 -24.72 17.51
CA ASP A 308 2.49 -26.15 17.55
C ASP A 308 1.42 -26.44 18.61
N SER A 309 0.57 -27.45 18.38
CA SER A 309 -0.51 -27.84 19.30
C SER A 309 -0.94 -29.30 19.06
N CYS A 310 -1.98 -29.77 19.75
CA CYS A 310 -2.64 -31.03 19.44
C CYS A 310 -4.15 -30.96 19.66
N THR A 311 -4.87 -31.90 19.07
CA THR A 311 -6.31 -32.08 19.31
C THR A 311 -6.60 -32.53 20.75
N THR A 312 -7.85 -32.41 21.22
CA THR A 312 -8.31 -33.25 22.34
C THR A 312 -8.21 -34.74 21.98
N PRO A 313 -8.25 -35.69 22.95
CA PRO A 313 -8.16 -37.12 22.68
C PRO A 313 -9.43 -37.75 22.06
N ASP A 314 -10.09 -37.00 21.16
CA ASP A 314 -11.35 -37.37 20.51
C ASP A 314 -11.19 -37.52 18.99
N TYR A 315 -9.97 -37.71 18.50
CA TYR A 315 -9.67 -37.77 17.06
C TYR A 315 -8.86 -39.02 16.68
N ARG A 316 -9.10 -39.51 15.46
CA ARG A 316 -8.29 -40.52 14.79
C ARG A 316 -7.68 -39.94 13.52
N LEU A 317 -6.50 -40.41 13.16
CA LEU A 317 -5.77 -39.98 11.97
C LEU A 317 -5.59 -41.17 11.02
N PHE A 318 -5.90 -40.97 9.75
CA PHE A 318 -5.80 -41.99 8.71
C PHE A 318 -4.91 -41.51 7.58
N ALA A 319 -4.06 -42.36 7.02
CA ALA A 319 -3.39 -42.11 5.75
C ALA A 319 -4.34 -42.49 4.61
N LEU A 320 -4.75 -41.52 3.80
CA LEU A 320 -5.74 -41.73 2.74
C LEU A 320 -5.13 -42.47 1.55
N ALA A 321 -5.84 -43.48 1.05
CA ALA A 321 -5.48 -44.17 -0.18
C ALA A 321 -5.60 -43.23 -1.39
N ASN A 322 -4.77 -43.46 -2.42
CA ASN A 322 -4.90 -42.83 -3.73
C ASN A 322 -4.83 -41.28 -3.70
N THR A 323 -4.06 -40.69 -2.78
CA THR A 323 -3.80 -39.24 -2.75
C THR A 323 -2.37 -38.92 -3.16
N GLU A 324 -2.22 -37.94 -4.07
CA GLU A 324 -0.92 -37.39 -4.45
C GLU A 324 -0.93 -35.85 -4.29
N PRO A 325 0.01 -35.25 -3.52
CA PRO A 325 0.87 -35.94 -2.55
C PRO A 325 0.05 -36.69 -1.49
N GLN A 326 0.68 -37.62 -0.77
CA GLN A 326 0.01 -38.35 0.32
C GLN A 326 -0.58 -37.38 1.35
N LYS A 327 -1.84 -37.61 1.73
CA LYS A 327 -2.58 -36.76 2.66
C LYS A 327 -3.18 -37.58 3.80
N PRO A 328 -3.19 -37.06 5.03
CA PRO A 328 -3.98 -37.63 6.10
C PRO A 328 -5.43 -37.15 6.07
N GLY A 329 -6.33 -37.98 6.59
CA GLY A 329 -7.68 -37.61 6.98
C GLY A 329 -7.83 -37.65 8.50
N LEU A 330 -8.18 -36.50 9.10
CA LEU A 330 -8.49 -36.40 10.52
C LEU A 330 -10.00 -36.50 10.74
N VAL A 331 -10.43 -37.34 11.68
CA VAL A 331 -11.84 -37.56 11.95
C VAL A 331 -12.10 -37.55 13.45
N ARG A 332 -13.16 -36.84 13.85
CA ARG A 332 -13.61 -36.82 15.25
C ARG A 332 -14.40 -38.10 15.54
N VAL A 333 -14.12 -38.72 16.67
CA VAL A 333 -14.73 -39.97 17.12
C VAL A 333 -15.38 -39.81 18.48
N SER A 334 -16.16 -40.82 18.91
CA SER A 334 -16.77 -40.84 20.23
C SER A 334 -15.70 -40.84 21.34
N PRO A 335 -16.02 -40.29 22.54
CA PRO A 335 -15.08 -40.28 23.67
C PRO A 335 -14.49 -41.66 23.96
N GLY A 336 -13.17 -41.69 24.19
CA GLY A 336 -12.42 -42.94 24.47
C GLY A 336 -12.01 -43.75 23.23
N GLN A 337 -12.36 -43.30 22.01
CA GLN A 337 -11.97 -43.96 20.76
C GLN A 337 -10.88 -43.21 19.98
N GLY A 338 -10.42 -42.08 20.49
CA GLY A 338 -9.43 -41.20 19.83
C GLY A 338 -8.13 -41.05 20.61
N GLN A 339 -7.21 -40.29 20.04
CA GLN A 339 -5.96 -39.85 20.66
C GLN A 339 -5.71 -38.36 20.37
N CYS A 340 -4.79 -37.73 21.10
CA CYS A 340 -4.32 -36.37 20.78
C CYS A 340 -3.42 -36.47 19.54
N ILE A 341 -3.79 -35.75 18.48
CA ILE A 341 -3.06 -35.72 17.22
C ILE A 341 -2.36 -34.36 17.10
N THR A 342 -1.04 -34.40 16.88
CA THR A 342 -0.22 -33.21 16.68
C THR A 342 -0.62 -32.44 15.43
N LEU A 343 -0.66 -31.11 15.54
CA LEU A 343 -1.05 -30.18 14.48
C LEU A 343 -0.34 -28.84 14.64
N GLU A 344 -0.37 -28.02 13.60
CA GLU A 344 0.09 -26.64 13.65
C GLU A 344 -1.09 -25.68 13.55
N ILE A 345 -1.07 -24.62 14.36
CA ILE A 345 -2.02 -23.50 14.27
C ILE A 345 -1.40 -22.39 13.44
N TRP A 346 -2.13 -21.97 12.42
CA TRP A 346 -1.82 -20.85 11.55
C TRP A 346 -2.91 -19.78 11.65
N GLU A 347 -2.56 -18.53 11.38
CA GLU A 347 -3.50 -17.44 11.18
C GLU A 347 -3.48 -17.02 9.71
N MET A 348 -4.65 -16.96 9.07
CA MET A 348 -4.82 -16.53 7.68
C MET A 348 -5.73 -15.31 7.59
N PRO A 349 -5.48 -14.35 6.68
CA PRO A 349 -6.42 -13.25 6.44
C PRO A 349 -7.79 -13.79 6.03
N ILE A 350 -8.87 -13.30 6.65
CA ILE A 350 -10.24 -13.71 6.33
C ILE A 350 -10.57 -13.47 4.86
N SER A 351 -10.04 -12.37 4.29
CA SER A 351 -10.18 -12.04 2.86
C SER A 351 -9.64 -13.13 1.93
N ASN A 352 -8.66 -13.91 2.38
CA ASN A 352 -8.00 -14.93 1.57
C ASN A 352 -8.52 -16.34 1.86
N PHE A 353 -9.35 -16.51 2.90
CA PHE A 353 -9.81 -17.82 3.35
C PHE A 353 -10.59 -18.58 2.27
N GLY A 354 -11.44 -17.90 1.50
CA GLY A 354 -12.17 -18.53 0.40
C GLY A 354 -11.26 -19.07 -0.71
N SER A 355 -10.17 -18.36 -1.01
CA SER A 355 -9.17 -18.78 -2.00
C SER A 355 -8.35 -19.98 -1.52
N PHE A 356 -8.12 -20.12 -0.22
CA PHE A 356 -7.49 -21.29 0.35
C PHE A 356 -8.43 -22.50 0.33
N VAL A 357 -9.66 -22.34 0.80
CA VAL A 357 -10.65 -23.44 0.89
C VAL A 357 -11.00 -24.01 -0.49
N SER A 358 -11.05 -23.19 -1.54
CA SER A 358 -11.33 -23.66 -2.90
C SER A 358 -10.27 -24.58 -3.49
N GLN A 359 -9.06 -24.63 -2.90
CA GLN A 359 -7.97 -25.52 -3.31
C GLN A 359 -8.02 -26.89 -2.61
N ILE A 360 -8.98 -27.13 -1.72
CA ILE A 360 -9.08 -28.37 -0.93
C ILE A 360 -10.02 -29.34 -1.64
N PRO A 361 -9.51 -30.41 -2.29
CA PRO A 361 -10.35 -31.37 -2.97
C PRO A 361 -11.00 -32.34 -1.98
N ALA A 362 -12.12 -32.94 -2.40
CA ALA A 362 -12.66 -34.12 -1.75
C ALA A 362 -11.56 -35.21 -1.64
N PRO A 363 -11.52 -35.99 -0.55
CA PRO A 363 -12.52 -36.09 0.53
C PRO A 363 -12.26 -35.16 1.71
N LEU A 364 -11.37 -34.17 1.56
CA LEU A 364 -11.01 -33.25 2.63
C LEU A 364 -11.96 -32.05 2.65
N GLY A 365 -12.16 -31.50 3.85
CA GLY A 365 -12.91 -30.27 4.05
C GLY A 365 -12.41 -29.50 5.27
N ILE A 366 -12.88 -28.27 5.42
CA ILE A 366 -12.60 -27.46 6.61
C ILE A 366 -13.82 -27.46 7.53
N GLY A 367 -13.61 -27.91 8.76
CA GLY A 367 -14.60 -27.85 9.84
C GLY A 367 -13.98 -27.37 11.15
N GLN A 368 -14.64 -27.63 12.27
CA GLN A 368 -14.15 -27.24 13.59
C GLN A 368 -13.36 -28.37 14.25
N ILE A 369 -12.14 -28.07 14.68
CA ILE A 369 -11.27 -28.96 15.47
C ILE A 369 -11.16 -28.42 16.89
N GLN A 370 -11.36 -29.32 17.86
CA GLN A 370 -11.14 -29.05 19.27
C GLN A 370 -9.67 -29.31 19.61
N THR A 371 -8.99 -28.30 20.14
CA THR A 371 -7.56 -28.35 20.47
C THR A 371 -7.31 -28.26 21.97
N LEU A 372 -6.18 -28.81 22.43
CA LEU A 372 -5.66 -28.54 23.77
C LEU A 372 -5.07 -27.13 23.80
N GLY A 373 -5.71 -26.23 24.55
CA GLY A 373 -5.22 -24.87 24.82
C GLY A 373 -5.72 -23.76 23.89
N ASN A 374 -6.18 -24.07 22.66
CA ASN A 374 -6.63 -23.04 21.71
C ASN A 374 -8.15 -23.04 21.45
N GLY A 375 -8.91 -23.91 22.14
CA GLY A 375 -10.36 -24.02 21.98
C GLY A 375 -10.74 -24.66 20.64
N MET A 376 -11.88 -24.25 20.08
CA MET A 376 -12.27 -24.62 18.72
C MET A 376 -11.62 -23.72 17.67
N VAL A 377 -11.04 -24.34 16.65
CA VAL A 377 -10.39 -23.66 15.51
C VAL A 377 -10.88 -24.29 14.20
N GLN A 378 -10.83 -23.54 13.09
CA GLN A 378 -11.05 -24.14 11.77
C GLN A 378 -9.92 -25.13 11.49
N GLY A 379 -10.17 -26.22 10.76
CA GLY A 379 -9.10 -27.10 10.31
C GLY A 379 -9.55 -28.27 9.47
N PHE A 380 -8.57 -29.02 8.97
CA PHE A 380 -8.79 -30.13 8.04
C PHE A 380 -9.48 -31.31 8.72
N LEU A 381 -10.64 -31.68 8.17
CA LEU A 381 -11.35 -32.92 8.47
C LEU A 381 -11.50 -33.74 7.19
N CYS A 382 -11.81 -35.03 7.35
CA CYS A 382 -12.06 -35.94 6.25
C CYS A 382 -13.48 -36.49 6.29
N GLU A 383 -14.10 -36.59 5.12
CA GLU A 383 -15.37 -37.28 4.95
C GLU A 383 -15.24 -38.78 5.28
N HIS A 384 -16.26 -39.36 5.91
CA HIS A 384 -16.18 -40.70 6.48
C HIS A 384 -16.05 -41.81 5.42
N TYR A 385 -16.59 -41.61 4.20
CA TYR A 385 -16.53 -42.63 3.14
C TYR A 385 -15.08 -42.95 2.72
N ALA A 386 -14.19 -41.96 2.79
CA ALA A 386 -12.80 -42.12 2.38
C ALA A 386 -11.96 -42.95 3.37
N LEU A 387 -12.51 -43.27 4.54
CA LEU A 387 -11.80 -44.05 5.56
C LEU A 387 -11.82 -45.56 5.28
N GLN A 388 -12.72 -46.04 4.41
CA GLN A 388 -12.88 -47.48 4.16
C GLN A 388 -11.61 -48.13 3.61
N GLU A 389 -10.86 -47.40 2.78
CA GLU A 389 -9.59 -47.84 2.19
C GLU A 389 -8.36 -47.20 2.85
N ALA A 390 -8.58 -46.35 3.87
CA ALA A 390 -7.51 -45.61 4.52
C ALA A 390 -6.84 -46.43 5.62
N ARG A 391 -5.53 -46.23 5.80
CA ARG A 391 -4.78 -46.88 6.87
C ARG A 391 -4.87 -46.06 8.15
N ASP A 392 -5.31 -46.67 9.25
CA ASP A 392 -5.26 -46.01 10.56
C ASP A 392 -3.80 -45.80 11.01
N ILE A 393 -3.46 -44.54 11.26
CA ILE A 393 -2.14 -44.08 11.72
C ILE A 393 -2.25 -43.31 13.04
N THR A 394 -3.36 -43.44 13.76
CA THR A 394 -3.65 -42.74 15.03
C THR A 394 -2.53 -42.97 16.05
N HIS A 395 -2.03 -44.20 16.13
CA HIS A 395 -0.95 -44.61 17.04
C HIS A 395 0.40 -43.90 16.81
N PHE A 396 0.60 -43.23 15.67
CA PHE A 396 1.77 -42.40 15.44
C PHE A 396 1.67 -41.02 16.11
N GLY A 397 0.49 -40.61 16.60
CA GLY A 397 0.26 -39.31 17.23
C GLY A 397 0.36 -38.10 16.28
N GLY A 398 0.64 -38.31 14.98
CA GLY A 398 0.81 -37.21 14.02
C GLY A 398 1.30 -37.65 12.65
N TRP A 399 1.05 -36.81 11.65
CA TRP A 399 1.47 -37.06 10.26
C TRP A 399 2.98 -37.11 10.07
N ARG A 400 3.72 -36.19 10.72
CA ARG A 400 5.18 -36.15 10.64
C ARG A 400 5.81 -37.43 11.18
N ALA A 401 5.36 -37.88 12.35
CA ALA A 401 5.83 -39.11 12.97
C ALA A 401 5.56 -40.35 12.09
N TYR A 402 4.38 -40.41 11.44
CA TYR A 402 4.07 -41.44 10.47
C TYR A 402 5.01 -41.44 9.25
N GLN A 403 5.24 -40.28 8.63
CA GLN A 403 6.14 -40.15 7.47
C GLN A 403 7.60 -40.53 7.81
N GLU A 404 8.02 -40.31 9.06
CA GLU A 404 9.35 -40.69 9.56
C GLU A 404 9.43 -42.14 10.07
N GLY A 405 8.31 -42.86 10.13
CA GLY A 405 8.24 -44.22 10.68
C GLY A 405 8.49 -44.30 12.19
N ARG A 406 8.25 -43.22 12.94
CA ARG A 406 8.51 -43.11 14.39
C ARG A 406 7.23 -43.26 15.20
N VAL A 407 7.17 -44.26 16.08
CA VAL A 407 6.08 -44.39 17.06
C VAL A 407 6.44 -43.55 18.31
N PRO A 408 5.51 -42.75 18.87
CA PRO A 408 5.74 -41.89 20.04
C PRO A 408 6.26 -42.60 21.29
#